data_AF-A0A960SM87-F1
#
_entry.id   AF-A0A960SM87-F1
#
_cell.length_a   1.000
_cell.length_b   1.000
_cell.length_c   1.000
_cell.angle_alpha   90.00
_cell.angle_beta   90.00
_cell.angle_gamma   90.00
#
_symmetry.space_group_name_H-M   'P 1'
#
loop_
_entity.id
_entity.type
_entity.pdbx_description
1 polymer ?
#
loop_
_entity_poly.entity_id
_entity_poly.type
_entity_poly.pdbx_seq_one_letter_code
_entity_poly.pdbx_strand_id
1 'polypeptide(L)'
;MLVFFRRLKNDPVTVNWLTAICIINVNGTGFHQLTDGTHTDFNQTWTRDGTNTPIWNWKNPEKGSFHVMASKVGAKPGEESALTDKHYHTWAYTCLMDGRILVQSAHPTQGWGYFLMTPGRSPEEARFERIECALASRGLLDRVSLSPSETRVCFEYQRGYDYKDPGRTLYLADFDATKPAIINPKAFANEAGANRWFAYPRWTKDEAAIVYHASPSLYLYTLKDGSTRKVSTNPQGDYRYPHTEAAPK
;
A
#
# COMPACT_ATOMS: atom_id res chain seq x y z
N MET A 1 7.69 15.67 -2.37
CA MET A 1 7.44 15.18 -3.74
C MET A 1 6.46 14.03 -3.63
N LEU A 2 5.47 13.96 -4.52
CA LEU A 2 4.45 12.92 -4.57
C LEU A 2 4.82 11.91 -5.65
N VAL A 3 4.43 10.65 -5.46
CA VAL A 3 4.46 9.59 -6.47
C VAL A 3 3.03 9.10 -6.67
N PHE A 4 2.58 9.07 -7.92
CA PHE A 4 1.19 8.76 -8.28
C PHE A 4 1.11 8.04 -9.61
N PHE A 5 0.06 7.26 -9.84
CA PHE A 5 -0.24 6.81 -11.19
C PHE A 5 -1.26 7.73 -11.86
N ARG A 6 -1.10 7.95 -13.16
CA ARG A 6 -2.13 8.52 -14.03
C ARG A 6 -2.78 7.38 -14.79
N ARG A 7 -4.11 7.36 -14.79
CA ARG A 7 -4.88 6.46 -15.64
C ARG A 7 -4.90 7.00 -17.06
N LEU A 8 -4.39 6.23 -18.01
CA LEU A 8 -4.27 6.59 -19.43
C LEU A 8 -5.35 5.91 -20.28
N LYS A 9 -5.67 4.65 -19.97
CA LYS A 9 -6.77 3.92 -20.61
C LYS A 9 -7.64 3.25 -19.56
N ASN A 10 -8.94 3.39 -19.72
CA ASN A 10 -9.93 2.75 -18.87
C ASN A 10 -10.27 1.35 -19.37
N ASP A 11 -10.65 0.51 -18.43
CA ASP A 11 -11.27 -0.80 -18.63
C ASP A 11 -12.35 -1.00 -17.54
N PRO A 12 -13.45 -1.71 -17.80
CA PRO A 12 -14.42 -2.03 -16.76
C PRO A 12 -13.83 -2.81 -15.58
N VAL A 13 -12.76 -3.57 -15.83
CA VAL A 13 -12.00 -4.30 -14.81
C VAL A 13 -10.77 -3.46 -14.45
N THR A 14 -10.72 -2.96 -13.21
CA THR A 14 -9.66 -2.05 -12.75
C THR A 14 -8.25 -2.55 -13.05
N VAL A 15 -7.99 -3.85 -12.87
CA VAL A 15 -6.66 -4.44 -13.12
C VAL A 15 -6.28 -4.53 -14.60
N ASN A 16 -7.09 -4.02 -15.52
CA ASN A 16 -6.77 -3.94 -16.95
C ASN A 16 -6.55 -2.50 -17.42
N TRP A 17 -6.54 -1.52 -16.51
CA TRP A 17 -6.22 -0.14 -16.85
C TRP A 17 -4.78 -0.03 -17.36
N LEU A 18 -4.56 0.84 -18.34
CA LEU A 18 -3.21 1.32 -18.64
C LEU A 18 -2.93 2.57 -17.83
N THR A 19 -1.80 2.59 -17.16
CA THR A 19 -1.41 3.65 -16.23
C THR A 19 0.05 4.01 -16.42
N ALA A 20 0.43 5.25 -16.10
CA ALA A 20 1.83 5.65 -15.99
C ALA A 20 2.15 6.12 -14.57
N ILE A 21 3.26 5.66 -14.01
CA ILE A 21 3.83 6.20 -12.77
C ILE A 21 4.44 7.55 -13.05
N CYS A 22 4.13 8.52 -12.21
CA CYS A 22 4.55 9.90 -12.30
C CYS A 22 5.01 10.40 -10.92
N ILE A 23 5.89 11.39 -10.92
CA ILE A 23 6.28 12.15 -9.74
C ILE A 23 6.02 13.64 -9.97
N ILE A 24 5.74 14.36 -8.90
CA ILE A 24 5.47 15.81 -8.93
C ILE A 24 5.83 16.45 -7.59
N ASN A 25 6.23 17.71 -7.59
CA ASN A 25 6.39 18.47 -6.35
C ASN A 25 5.01 18.71 -5.70
N VAL A 26 4.99 18.85 -4.38
CA VAL A 26 3.75 19.11 -3.61
C VAL A 26 3.08 20.42 -4.01
N ASN A 27 3.85 21.38 -4.54
CA ASN A 27 3.35 22.65 -5.08
C ASN A 27 2.86 22.56 -6.54
N GLY A 28 2.80 21.35 -7.13
CA GLY A 28 2.32 21.12 -8.49
C GLY A 28 3.36 21.33 -9.61
N THR A 29 4.59 21.71 -9.28
CA THR A 29 5.67 21.86 -10.27
C THR A 29 6.44 20.56 -10.49
N GLY A 30 7.31 20.51 -11.51
CA GLY A 30 8.24 19.40 -11.69
C GLY A 30 7.56 18.06 -12.00
N PHE A 31 6.46 18.09 -12.77
CA PHE A 31 5.83 16.87 -13.26
C PHE A 31 6.83 16.05 -14.09
N HIS A 32 6.97 14.78 -13.77
CA HIS A 32 7.88 13.86 -14.45
C HIS A 32 7.27 12.46 -14.49
N GLN A 33 7.11 11.92 -15.70
CA GLN A 33 6.59 10.57 -15.94
C GLN A 33 7.74 9.55 -15.95
N LEU A 34 7.60 8.48 -15.16
CA LEU A 34 8.61 7.43 -14.95
C LEU A 34 8.36 6.18 -15.79
N THR A 35 7.11 5.83 -16.11
CA THR A 35 6.79 4.68 -16.97
C THR A 35 6.11 5.12 -18.26
N ASP A 36 6.19 4.30 -19.31
CA ASP A 36 5.72 4.67 -20.66
C ASP A 36 4.20 4.64 -20.81
N GLY A 37 3.49 4.10 -19.82
CA GLY A 37 2.04 4.02 -19.82
C GLY A 37 1.46 2.82 -20.56
N THR A 38 2.28 1.83 -20.90
CA THR A 38 1.85 0.64 -21.65
C THR A 38 1.42 -0.53 -20.76
N HIS A 39 1.52 -0.37 -19.44
CA HIS A 39 1.25 -1.40 -18.45
C HIS A 39 0.25 -0.95 -17.37
N THR A 40 -0.21 -1.92 -16.58
CA THR A 40 -0.95 -1.66 -15.33
C THR A 40 0.04 -1.58 -14.17
N ASP A 41 0.22 -0.36 -13.67
CA ASP A 41 1.10 0.02 -12.57
C ASP A 41 0.27 0.56 -11.40
N PHE A 42 0.34 -0.07 -10.23
CA PHE A 42 -0.47 0.29 -9.06
C PHE A 42 0.30 0.40 -7.75
N ASN A 43 -0.34 1.04 -6.77
CA ASN A 43 0.11 1.13 -5.38
C ASN A 43 1.56 1.62 -5.24
N GLN A 44 1.86 2.71 -5.95
CA GLN A 44 3.14 3.37 -5.89
C GLN A 44 3.40 3.99 -4.52
N THR A 45 4.65 3.88 -4.04
CA THR A 45 5.11 4.48 -2.78
C THR A 45 6.59 4.84 -2.89
N TRP A 46 7.09 5.61 -1.92
CA TRP A 46 8.51 5.90 -1.77
C TRP A 46 9.15 4.90 -0.80
N THR A 47 10.40 4.51 -1.05
CA THR A 47 11.25 3.92 -0.01
C THR A 47 11.48 4.92 1.12
N ARG A 48 11.71 4.39 2.34
CA ARG A 48 11.94 5.20 3.54
C ARG A 48 13.39 5.16 4.03
N ASP A 49 14.26 4.51 3.27
CA ASP A 49 15.71 4.36 3.50
C ASP A 49 16.55 5.62 3.22
N GLY A 50 15.90 6.76 3.03
CA GLY A 50 16.55 8.03 2.70
C GLY A 50 16.92 8.19 1.22
N THR A 51 16.81 7.14 0.40
CA THR A 51 17.09 7.25 -1.05
C THR A 51 15.93 7.89 -1.83
N ASN A 52 14.72 7.85 -1.26
CA ASN A 52 13.48 8.25 -1.94
C ASN A 52 13.36 7.58 -3.31
N THR A 53 13.47 6.26 -3.35
CA THR A 53 13.26 5.46 -4.55
C THR A 53 11.76 5.23 -4.73
N PRO A 54 11.14 5.62 -5.87
CA PRO A 54 9.76 5.27 -6.16
C PRO A 54 9.67 3.78 -6.52
N ILE A 55 8.73 3.08 -5.90
CA ILE A 55 8.39 1.69 -6.20
C ILE A 55 6.91 1.54 -6.52
N TRP A 56 6.53 0.51 -7.26
CA TRP A 56 5.12 0.20 -7.60
C TRP A 56 4.96 -1.28 -7.97
N ASN A 57 3.71 -1.69 -8.18
CA ASN A 57 3.33 -3.04 -8.58
C ASN A 57 2.94 -3.06 -10.05
N TRP A 58 3.71 -3.77 -10.87
CA TRP A 58 3.46 -3.96 -12.30
C TRP A 58 2.79 -5.31 -12.53
N LYS A 59 1.60 -5.30 -13.15
CA LYS A 59 0.90 -6.50 -13.63
C LYS A 59 1.63 -7.21 -14.77
N ASN A 60 1.97 -8.48 -14.56
CA ASN A 60 2.40 -9.38 -15.63
C ASN A 60 1.20 -9.66 -16.57
N PRO A 61 1.26 -9.29 -17.87
CA PRO A 61 0.14 -9.45 -18.79
C PRO A 61 -0.17 -10.91 -19.12
N GLU A 62 0.82 -11.80 -19.05
CA GLU A 62 0.66 -13.23 -19.38
C GLU A 62 0.00 -14.01 -18.24
N LYS A 63 0.39 -13.70 -16.99
CA LYS A 63 -0.04 -14.47 -15.81
C LYS A 63 -1.11 -13.77 -14.98
N GLY A 64 -1.29 -12.46 -15.14
CA GLY A 64 -2.14 -11.62 -14.29
C GLY A 64 -1.59 -11.39 -12.87
N SER A 65 -0.46 -12.01 -12.51
CA SER A 65 0.27 -11.75 -11.27
C SER A 65 0.92 -10.36 -11.28
N PHE A 66 1.40 -9.89 -10.13
CA PHE A 66 2.13 -8.64 -10.01
C PHE A 66 3.57 -8.89 -9.59
N HIS A 67 4.45 -7.95 -9.89
CA HIS A 67 5.82 -7.92 -9.41
C HIS A 67 6.20 -6.47 -9.10
N VAL A 68 7.17 -6.30 -8.20
CA VAL A 68 7.56 -4.99 -7.69
C VAL A 68 8.63 -4.40 -8.60
N MET A 69 8.45 -3.13 -8.93
CA MET A 69 9.33 -2.34 -9.79
C MET A 69 9.84 -1.13 -9.03
N ALA A 70 10.99 -0.61 -9.47
CA ALA A 70 11.59 0.61 -8.97
C ALA A 70 12.12 1.47 -10.13
N SER A 71 12.24 2.76 -9.88
CA SER A 71 12.99 3.67 -10.75
C SER A 71 13.67 4.75 -9.90
N LYS A 72 14.07 5.87 -10.47
CA LYS A 72 14.69 7.00 -9.76
C LYS A 72 14.19 8.32 -10.33
N VAL A 73 14.31 9.38 -9.52
CA VAL A 73 14.05 10.74 -9.98
C VAL A 73 14.97 11.07 -11.17
N GLY A 74 14.40 11.64 -12.23
CA GLY A 74 15.12 11.96 -13.47
C GLY A 74 15.28 10.80 -14.46
N ALA A 75 14.87 9.57 -14.11
CA ALA A 75 14.86 8.44 -15.05
C ALA A 75 13.85 8.63 -16.18
N LYS A 76 14.13 8.04 -17.34
CA LYS A 76 13.21 8.00 -18.48
C LYS A 76 12.35 6.73 -18.43
N PRO A 77 11.16 6.74 -19.04
CA PRO A 77 10.43 5.52 -19.32
C PRO A 77 11.31 4.44 -19.97
N GLY A 78 11.27 3.22 -19.43
CA GLY A 78 12.10 2.09 -19.84
C GLY A 78 13.41 1.94 -19.05
N GLU A 79 13.75 2.88 -18.15
CA GLU A 79 14.92 2.79 -17.25
C GLU A 79 14.56 2.19 -15.87
N GLU A 80 13.30 1.82 -15.64
CA GLU A 80 12.86 1.08 -14.47
C GLU A 80 13.45 -0.33 -14.38
N SER A 81 13.58 -0.83 -13.15
CA SER A 81 14.12 -2.15 -12.85
C SER A 81 13.22 -2.93 -11.92
N ALA A 82 13.09 -4.23 -12.15
CA ALA A 82 12.35 -5.11 -11.25
C ALA A 82 13.11 -5.31 -9.92
N LEU A 83 12.38 -5.31 -8.81
CA LEU A 83 12.87 -5.68 -7.48
C LEU A 83 12.53 -7.13 -7.12
N THR A 84 11.58 -7.75 -7.82
CA THR A 84 11.14 -9.13 -7.60
C THR A 84 10.93 -9.85 -8.90
N ASP A 85 11.18 -11.15 -8.90
CA ASP A 85 10.99 -12.00 -10.06
C ASP A 85 9.53 -11.94 -10.56
N LYS A 86 9.36 -11.75 -11.87
CA LYS A 86 8.06 -11.65 -12.56
C LYS A 86 7.29 -12.98 -12.65
N HIS A 87 7.92 -14.12 -12.33
CA HIS A 87 7.33 -15.43 -12.51
C HIS A 87 6.33 -15.82 -11.41
N TYR A 88 6.36 -15.16 -10.25
CA TYR A 88 5.41 -15.33 -9.15
C TYR A 88 4.82 -13.99 -8.71
N HIS A 89 3.72 -14.04 -7.94
CA HIS A 89 3.04 -12.83 -7.48
C HIS A 89 3.78 -12.21 -6.30
N THR A 90 4.09 -10.92 -6.38
CA THR A 90 4.51 -10.08 -5.26
C THR A 90 3.86 -8.70 -5.36
N TRP A 91 3.33 -8.22 -4.23
CA TRP A 91 2.65 -6.94 -4.11
C TRP A 91 3.20 -6.14 -2.93
N ALA A 92 3.85 -5.02 -3.22
CA ALA A 92 4.37 -4.08 -2.22
C ALA A 92 3.28 -3.16 -1.67
N TYR A 93 3.33 -2.94 -0.36
CA TYR A 93 2.44 -2.02 0.34
C TYR A 93 3.16 -0.79 0.88
N THR A 94 4.21 -0.99 1.66
CA THR A 94 4.89 0.06 2.42
C THR A 94 6.33 -0.33 2.71
N CYS A 95 7.18 0.65 2.98
CA CYS A 95 8.63 0.47 3.14
C CYS A 95 9.04 0.77 4.58
N LEU A 96 10.16 0.21 5.00
CA LEU A 96 10.82 0.49 6.26
C LEU A 96 12.01 1.44 6.05
N MET A 97 12.44 2.09 7.12
CA MET A 97 13.59 3.00 7.16
C MET A 97 14.91 2.27 6.94
N ASP A 98 14.94 0.95 7.13
CA ASP A 98 16.11 0.10 6.83
C ASP A 98 16.16 -0.40 5.38
N GLY A 99 15.20 -0.01 4.54
CA GLY A 99 15.11 -0.39 3.13
C GLY A 99 14.33 -1.67 2.85
N ARG A 100 13.86 -2.39 3.88
CA ARG A 100 12.93 -3.51 3.68
C ARG A 100 11.56 -3.03 3.20
N ILE A 101 10.85 -3.89 2.49
CA ILE A 101 9.53 -3.60 1.93
C ILE A 101 8.55 -4.64 2.46
N LEU A 102 7.45 -4.19 3.06
CA LEU A 102 6.35 -5.08 3.44
C LEU A 102 5.56 -5.43 2.17
N VAL A 103 5.60 -6.72 1.82
CA VAL A 103 4.96 -7.28 0.62
C VAL A 103 3.99 -8.41 0.98
N GLN A 104 2.97 -8.63 0.15
CA GLN A 104 2.30 -9.92 0.03
C GLN A 104 2.94 -10.68 -1.13
N SER A 105 3.20 -11.98 -0.99
CA SER A 105 3.79 -12.77 -2.07
C SER A 105 3.29 -14.21 -2.10
N ALA A 106 3.19 -14.77 -3.31
CA ALA A 106 3.10 -16.20 -3.58
C ALA A 106 4.53 -16.77 -3.74
N HIS A 107 5.35 -16.69 -2.70
CA HIS A 107 6.78 -17.04 -2.78
C HIS A 107 6.98 -18.51 -3.21
N PRO A 108 7.92 -18.81 -4.13
CA PRO A 108 8.03 -20.14 -4.75
C PRO A 108 8.29 -21.29 -3.76
N THR A 109 9.04 -21.04 -2.68
CA THR A 109 9.37 -22.06 -1.67
C THR A 109 8.66 -21.86 -0.34
N GLN A 110 8.14 -20.65 -0.07
CA GLN A 110 7.53 -20.32 1.21
C GLN A 110 6.00 -20.30 1.09
N GLY A 111 5.43 -20.26 -0.11
CA GLY A 111 4.00 -20.16 -0.36
C GLY A 111 3.45 -18.75 -0.14
N TRP A 112 2.11 -18.65 -0.14
CA TRP A 112 1.40 -17.39 0.08
C TRP A 112 1.69 -16.81 1.47
N GLY A 113 1.83 -15.49 1.57
CA GLY A 113 2.05 -14.83 2.85
C GLY A 113 2.38 -13.35 2.75
N TYR A 114 2.70 -12.79 3.91
CA TYR A 114 3.24 -11.44 4.05
C TYR A 114 4.68 -11.54 4.49
N PHE A 115 5.53 -10.68 3.95
CA PHE A 115 6.98 -10.74 4.15
C PHE A 115 7.56 -9.34 4.31
N LEU A 116 8.63 -9.25 5.07
CA LEU A 116 9.61 -8.17 4.89
C LEU A 116 10.61 -8.63 3.84
N MET A 117 10.55 -7.95 2.70
CA MET A 117 11.40 -8.22 1.55
C MET A 117 12.59 -7.26 1.59
N THR A 118 13.81 -7.79 1.53
CA THR A 118 15.02 -7.00 1.27
C THR A 118 15.34 -7.08 -0.22
N PRO A 119 15.33 -5.96 -0.97
CA PRO A 119 15.76 -5.97 -2.38
C PRO A 119 17.19 -6.51 -2.55
N GLY A 120 17.41 -7.29 -3.60
CA GLY A 120 18.74 -7.76 -4.03
C GLY A 120 19.37 -6.85 -5.08
N ARG A 121 20.53 -7.24 -5.64
CA ARG A 121 21.08 -6.56 -6.84
C ARG A 121 20.32 -6.95 -8.10
N SER A 122 19.70 -8.12 -8.06
CA SER A 122 18.77 -8.61 -9.07
C SER A 122 17.47 -9.11 -8.42
N PRO A 123 16.39 -9.29 -9.20
CA PRO A 123 15.12 -9.82 -8.71
C PRO A 123 15.22 -11.17 -7.99
N GLU A 124 16.13 -12.03 -8.42
CA GLU A 124 16.34 -13.39 -7.88
C GLU A 124 17.09 -13.37 -6.54
N GLU A 125 17.84 -12.31 -6.26
CA GLU A 125 18.58 -12.12 -5.01
C GLU A 125 17.74 -11.51 -3.88
N ALA A 126 16.48 -11.13 -4.16
CA ALA A 126 15.57 -10.58 -3.15
C ALA A 126 15.34 -11.60 -2.03
N ARG A 127 15.48 -11.16 -0.78
CA ARG A 127 15.30 -12.00 0.42
C ARG A 127 13.97 -11.71 1.06
N PHE A 128 13.29 -12.75 1.53
CA PHE A 128 11.94 -12.66 2.11
C PHE A 128 11.93 -13.25 3.52
N GLU A 129 11.66 -12.40 4.51
CA GLU A 129 11.43 -12.78 5.89
C GLU A 129 9.93 -12.84 6.15
N ARG A 130 9.39 -14.02 6.46
CA ARG A 130 7.95 -14.19 6.70
C ARG A 130 7.50 -13.40 7.92
N ILE A 131 6.40 -12.67 7.76
CA ILE A 131 5.72 -11.97 8.85
C ILE A 131 4.73 -12.93 9.51
N GLU A 132 4.90 -13.17 10.80
CA GLU A 132 3.94 -13.91 11.61
C GLU A 132 2.68 -13.06 11.84
N CYS A 133 1.53 -13.55 11.39
CA CYS A 133 0.25 -12.84 11.53
C CYS A 133 -0.92 -13.83 11.58
N ALA A 134 -1.56 -13.96 12.74
CA ALA A 134 -2.66 -14.91 12.92
C ALA A 134 -3.84 -14.65 11.96
N LEU A 135 -4.14 -13.38 11.65
CA LEU A 135 -5.20 -13.01 10.71
C LEU A 135 -4.90 -13.45 9.28
N ALA A 136 -3.63 -13.46 8.87
CA ALA A 136 -3.23 -13.87 7.51
C ALA A 136 -3.52 -15.34 7.21
N SER A 137 -3.72 -16.18 8.24
CA SER A 137 -4.14 -17.59 8.07
C SER A 137 -5.61 -17.78 7.72
N ARG A 138 -6.43 -16.71 7.85
CA ARG A 138 -7.90 -16.78 7.70
C ARG A 138 -8.44 -15.72 6.74
N GLY A 139 -7.58 -14.96 6.06
CA GLY A 139 -8.00 -13.83 5.26
C GLY A 139 -6.85 -13.05 4.64
N LEU A 140 -7.20 -11.93 4.01
CA LEU A 140 -6.26 -11.04 3.34
C LEU A 140 -6.17 -9.70 4.08
N LEU A 141 -4.93 -9.31 4.39
CA LEU A 141 -4.55 -7.94 4.71
C LEU A 141 -4.28 -7.18 3.40
N ASP A 142 -4.76 -5.95 3.29
CA ASP A 142 -4.58 -5.12 2.09
C ASP A 142 -4.37 -3.64 2.48
N ARG A 143 -3.79 -2.86 1.54
CA ARG A 143 -3.45 -1.43 1.67
C ARG A 143 -2.74 -1.12 2.99
N VAL A 144 -1.88 -2.05 3.42
CA VAL A 144 -1.13 -2.05 4.68
C VAL A 144 -0.28 -0.78 4.79
N SER A 145 -0.29 -0.16 5.97
CA SER A 145 0.47 1.06 6.25
C SER A 145 1.17 0.94 7.60
N LEU A 146 2.50 1.05 7.59
CA LEU A 146 3.30 1.17 8.81
C LEU A 146 3.19 2.58 9.38
N SER A 147 3.31 2.66 10.71
CA SER A 147 3.42 3.94 11.40
C SER A 147 4.80 4.58 11.15
N PRO A 148 4.93 5.92 11.23
CA PRO A 148 6.21 6.62 11.16
C PRO A 148 7.36 6.02 12.00
N SER A 149 7.08 5.50 13.20
CA SER A 149 8.02 4.86 14.12
C SER A 149 8.29 3.39 13.81
N GLU A 150 7.53 2.78 12.88
CA GLU A 150 7.65 1.36 12.49
C GLU A 150 7.43 0.39 13.65
N THR A 151 6.59 0.79 14.61
CA THR A 151 6.18 -0.04 15.75
C THR A 151 4.73 -0.51 15.66
N ARG A 152 3.95 0.08 14.76
CA ARG A 152 2.53 -0.21 14.57
C ARG A 152 2.18 -0.28 13.09
N VAL A 153 1.09 -0.98 12.80
CA VAL A 153 0.58 -1.15 11.45
C VAL A 153 -0.93 -0.97 11.44
N CYS A 154 -1.46 -0.35 10.39
CA CYS A 154 -2.89 -0.39 10.10
C CYS A 154 -3.14 -0.96 8.71
N PHE A 155 -4.26 -1.66 8.53
CA PHE A 155 -4.56 -2.38 7.30
C PHE A 155 -6.06 -2.63 7.15
N GLU A 156 -6.47 -2.88 5.91
CA GLU A 156 -7.75 -3.49 5.62
C GLU A 156 -7.66 -5.00 5.79
N TYR A 157 -8.73 -5.60 6.29
CA TYR A 157 -8.85 -7.03 6.41
C TYR A 157 -10.16 -7.53 5.80
N GLN A 158 -10.06 -8.56 4.98
CA GLN A 158 -11.19 -9.41 4.61
C GLN A 158 -10.97 -10.82 5.14
N ARG A 159 -12.04 -11.44 5.62
CA ARG A 159 -12.04 -12.87 5.95
C ARG A 159 -12.20 -13.68 4.66
N GLY A 160 -11.43 -14.76 4.54
CA GLY A 160 -11.37 -15.56 3.33
C GLY A 160 -10.55 -14.91 2.21
N TYR A 161 -10.35 -15.67 1.14
CA TYR A 161 -9.40 -15.35 0.07
C TYR A 161 -10.06 -14.87 -1.21
N ASP A 162 -11.40 -14.93 -1.30
CA ASP A 162 -12.15 -14.33 -2.41
C ASP A 162 -12.12 -12.81 -2.26
N TYR A 163 -11.34 -12.15 -3.11
CA TYR A 163 -11.11 -10.70 -3.01
C TYR A 163 -12.42 -9.91 -3.16
N LYS A 164 -12.74 -9.07 -2.17
CA LYS A 164 -13.91 -8.18 -2.15
C LYS A 164 -13.55 -6.85 -1.52
N ASP A 165 -13.81 -5.73 -2.20
CA ASP A 165 -13.57 -4.40 -1.63
C ASP A 165 -14.57 -4.00 -0.51
N PRO A 166 -15.89 -4.24 -0.65
CA PRO A 166 -16.86 -3.93 0.42
C PRO A 166 -16.81 -4.93 1.58
N GLY A 167 -17.22 -4.49 2.78
CA GLY A 167 -17.33 -5.39 3.94
C GLY A 167 -16.04 -5.59 4.74
N ARG A 168 -14.95 -4.94 4.34
CA ARG A 168 -13.65 -5.03 5.01
C ARG A 168 -13.63 -4.30 6.34
N THR A 169 -12.91 -4.85 7.30
CA THR A 169 -12.65 -4.24 8.62
C THR A 169 -11.29 -3.56 8.58
N LEU A 170 -11.16 -2.39 9.21
CA LEU A 170 -9.87 -1.74 9.39
C LEU A 170 -9.30 -2.10 10.76
N TYR A 171 -8.06 -2.59 10.76
CA TYR A 171 -7.35 -2.99 11.95
C TYR A 171 -6.16 -2.08 12.23
N LEU A 172 -5.87 -1.93 13.51
CA LEU A 172 -4.62 -1.42 14.08
C LEU A 172 -3.95 -2.56 14.84
N ALA A 173 -2.66 -2.74 14.68
CA ALA A 173 -1.89 -3.80 15.33
C ALA A 173 -0.48 -3.32 15.70
N ASP A 174 0.17 -4.03 16.62
CA ASP A 174 1.59 -3.86 16.89
C ASP A 174 2.40 -4.53 15.77
N PHE A 175 3.56 -3.98 15.47
CA PHE A 175 4.46 -4.48 14.44
C PHE A 175 5.89 -4.59 15.00
N ASP A 176 6.49 -5.76 14.85
CA ASP A 176 7.89 -6.03 15.21
C ASP A 176 8.67 -6.32 13.93
N ALA A 177 9.60 -5.44 13.57
CA ALA A 177 10.45 -5.60 12.39
C ALA A 177 11.69 -6.46 12.64
N THR A 178 12.08 -6.65 13.91
CA THR A 178 13.27 -7.44 14.30
C THR A 178 12.97 -8.93 14.32
N LYS A 179 11.76 -9.27 14.74
CA LYS A 179 11.13 -10.58 14.58
C LYS A 179 9.84 -10.37 13.81
N PRO A 180 9.89 -10.35 12.45
CA PRO A 180 8.79 -9.92 11.58
C PRO A 180 7.43 -10.48 12.03
N ALA A 181 6.61 -9.64 12.65
CA ALA A 181 5.33 -10.05 13.20
C ALA A 181 4.31 -8.90 13.24
N ILE A 182 3.04 -9.23 13.02
CA ILE A 182 1.89 -8.36 13.24
C ILE A 182 1.03 -9.03 14.33
N ILE A 183 0.96 -8.38 15.49
CA ILE A 183 0.36 -8.95 16.69
C ILE A 183 -0.66 -8.00 17.32
N ASN A 184 -1.50 -8.52 18.20
CA ASN A 184 -2.53 -7.76 18.91
C ASN A 184 -3.46 -6.92 18.00
N PRO A 185 -4.00 -7.48 16.89
CA PRO A 185 -4.86 -6.72 16.01
C PRO A 185 -6.16 -6.31 16.72
N LYS A 186 -6.51 -5.03 16.63
CA LYS A 186 -7.73 -4.43 17.14
C LYS A 186 -8.48 -3.76 15.99
N ALA A 187 -9.73 -4.15 15.78
CA ALA A 187 -10.59 -3.46 14.83
C ALA A 187 -10.86 -2.03 15.35
N PHE A 188 -10.70 -1.03 14.49
CA PHE A 188 -11.05 0.36 14.82
C PHE A 188 -12.14 0.93 13.92
N ALA A 189 -12.41 0.30 12.77
CA ALA A 189 -13.54 0.66 11.92
C ALA A 189 -14.13 -0.58 11.23
N ASN A 190 -15.46 -0.57 11.09
CA ASN A 190 -16.25 -1.60 10.41
C ASN A 190 -16.06 -3.03 10.96
N GLU A 191 -15.99 -3.18 12.29
CA GLU A 191 -15.94 -4.49 12.94
C GLU A 191 -17.17 -5.34 12.64
N ALA A 192 -18.35 -4.70 12.54
CA ALA A 192 -19.60 -5.36 12.17
C ALA A 192 -19.66 -5.85 10.70
N GLY A 193 -18.65 -5.51 9.88
CA GLY A 193 -18.57 -5.97 8.48
C GLY A 193 -19.68 -5.41 7.60
N ALA A 194 -20.09 -4.15 7.80
CA ALA A 194 -21.09 -3.51 6.96
C ALA A 194 -20.64 -3.54 5.49
N ASN A 195 -21.56 -3.88 4.59
CA ASN A 195 -21.31 -4.01 3.14
C ASN A 195 -21.11 -2.64 2.47
N ARG A 196 -20.04 -1.96 2.86
CA ARG A 196 -19.62 -0.63 2.45
C ARG A 196 -18.11 -0.65 2.31
N TRP A 197 -17.59 0.22 1.46
CA TRP A 197 -16.16 0.32 1.25
C TRP A 197 -15.49 1.13 2.37
N PHE A 198 -14.62 0.45 3.12
CA PHE A 198 -13.72 1.03 4.12
C PHE A 198 -12.30 0.77 3.66
N ALA A 199 -11.47 1.81 3.56
CA ALA A 199 -10.18 1.65 2.92
C ALA A 199 -9.10 2.66 3.28
N TYR A 200 -7.88 2.33 2.85
CA TYR A 200 -6.70 3.20 2.87
C TYR A 200 -6.46 3.85 4.22
N PRO A 201 -6.31 3.09 5.32
CA PRO A 201 -5.91 3.67 6.59
C PRO A 201 -4.48 4.22 6.47
N ARG A 202 -4.27 5.46 6.89
CA ARG A 202 -3.00 6.19 6.78
C ARG A 202 -2.69 6.93 8.06
N TRP A 203 -1.44 6.82 8.51
CA TRP A 203 -0.97 7.46 9.73
C TRP A 203 -0.74 8.95 9.56
N THR A 204 -1.13 9.72 10.57
CA THR A 204 -0.63 11.08 10.78
C THR A 204 0.85 11.04 11.15
N LYS A 205 1.58 12.12 10.86
CA LYS A 205 3.05 12.18 11.05
C LYS A 205 3.47 12.03 12.52
N ASP A 206 2.65 12.51 13.44
CA ASP A 206 2.84 12.41 14.89
C ASP A 206 2.30 11.09 15.48
N GLU A 207 1.75 10.21 14.63
CA GLU A 207 1.13 8.95 15.00
C GLU A 207 -0.04 9.05 15.99
N ALA A 208 -0.64 10.23 16.14
CA ALA A 208 -1.74 10.44 17.08
C ALA A 208 -3.08 9.95 16.52
N ALA A 209 -3.19 9.86 15.20
CA ALA A 209 -4.42 9.51 14.50
C ALA A 209 -4.20 8.75 13.17
N ILE A 210 -5.27 8.11 12.69
CA ILE A 210 -5.35 7.43 11.40
C ILE A 210 -6.46 8.06 10.57
N VAL A 211 -6.13 8.55 9.37
CA VAL A 211 -7.14 8.93 8.36
C VAL A 211 -7.53 7.69 7.57
N TYR A 212 -8.81 7.52 7.30
CA TYR A 212 -9.29 6.43 6.45
C TYR A 212 -10.51 6.86 5.63
N HIS A 213 -10.73 6.12 4.54
CA HIS A 213 -11.92 6.25 3.71
C HIS A 213 -13.03 5.35 4.24
N ALA A 214 -14.24 5.89 4.41
CA ALA A 214 -15.46 5.10 4.47
C ALA A 214 -16.52 5.73 3.56
N SER A 215 -16.80 5.07 2.44
CA SER A 215 -17.48 5.67 1.28
C SER A 215 -18.79 6.40 1.64
N PRO A 216 -18.97 7.68 1.33
CA PRO A 216 -18.16 8.50 0.42
C PRO A 216 -17.20 9.48 1.14
N SER A 217 -16.93 9.28 2.43
CA SER A 217 -16.33 10.30 3.31
C SER A 217 -14.97 9.88 3.88
N LEU A 218 -14.16 10.88 4.26
CA LEU A 218 -12.97 10.67 5.07
C LEU A 218 -13.30 10.80 6.54
N TYR A 219 -12.64 9.97 7.33
CA TYR A 219 -12.73 9.97 8.78
C TYR A 219 -11.33 10.01 9.38
N LEU A 220 -11.21 10.60 10.57
CA LEU A 220 -10.02 10.61 11.40
C LEU A 220 -10.33 9.83 12.68
N TYR A 221 -9.59 8.77 12.92
CA TYR A 221 -9.60 7.97 14.14
C TYR A 221 -8.46 8.44 15.06
N THR A 222 -8.80 8.92 16.25
CA THR A 222 -7.83 9.40 17.25
C THR A 222 -7.44 8.26 18.19
N LEU A 223 -6.14 7.96 18.31
CA LEU A 223 -5.68 6.79 19.06
C LEU A 223 -5.82 6.96 20.57
N LYS A 224 -5.72 8.20 21.07
CA LYS A 224 -5.74 8.49 22.52
C LYS A 224 -7.05 8.09 23.18
N ASP A 225 -8.18 8.32 22.52
CA ASP A 225 -9.51 8.11 23.07
C ASP A 225 -10.39 7.16 22.23
N GLY A 226 -9.88 6.69 21.08
CA GLY A 226 -10.61 5.83 20.16
C GLY A 226 -11.76 6.54 19.42
N SER A 227 -11.83 7.87 19.49
CA SER A 227 -12.88 8.64 18.83
C SER A 227 -12.68 8.66 17.32
N THR A 228 -13.80 8.76 16.59
CA THR A 228 -13.81 8.90 15.14
C THR A 228 -14.63 10.12 14.77
N ARG A 229 -14.12 10.98 13.89
CA ARG A 229 -14.87 12.09 13.31
C ARG A 229 -14.75 12.15 11.80
N LYS A 230 -15.82 12.56 11.13
CA LYS A 230 -15.80 12.87 9.69
C LYS A 230 -14.95 14.12 9.46
N VAL A 231 -14.04 14.08 8.48
CA VAL A 231 -13.16 15.20 8.12
C VAL A 231 -13.36 15.69 6.69
N SER A 232 -14.05 14.92 5.84
CA SER A 232 -14.50 15.43 4.55
C SER A 232 -15.62 16.47 4.72
N THR A 233 -15.47 17.63 4.07
CA THR A 233 -16.38 18.77 4.23
C THR A 233 -17.30 19.01 3.03
N ASN A 234 -16.89 18.63 1.82
CA ASN A 234 -17.69 18.79 0.61
C ASN A 234 -18.53 17.52 0.36
N PRO A 235 -19.87 17.56 0.40
CA PRO A 235 -20.69 16.37 0.14
C PRO A 235 -20.53 15.80 -1.28
N GLN A 236 -20.04 16.60 -2.25
CA GLN A 236 -19.79 16.19 -3.62
C GLN A 236 -18.32 15.90 -3.93
N GLY A 237 -17.45 15.90 -2.90
CA GLY A 237 -16.04 15.57 -3.07
C GLY A 237 -15.83 14.07 -3.32
N ASP A 238 -14.88 13.75 -4.19
CA ASP A 238 -14.35 12.40 -4.33
C ASP A 238 -13.15 12.22 -3.38
N TYR A 239 -13.37 11.45 -2.33
CA TYR A 239 -12.46 11.29 -1.20
C TYR A 239 -11.68 9.98 -1.20
N ARG A 240 -11.54 9.33 -2.35
CA ARG A 240 -10.72 8.12 -2.47
C ARG A 240 -9.24 8.46 -2.26
N TYR A 241 -8.48 7.49 -1.74
CA TYR A 241 -7.01 7.59 -1.57
C TYR A 241 -6.53 8.72 -0.62
N PRO A 242 -6.97 8.73 0.66
CA PRO A 242 -6.56 9.76 1.61
C PRO A 242 -5.03 9.84 1.81
N HIS A 243 -4.55 11.05 2.10
CA HIS A 243 -3.23 11.33 2.66
C HIS A 243 -3.38 12.23 3.90
N THR A 244 -2.32 12.37 4.70
CA THR A 244 -2.39 13.01 6.03
C THR A 244 -1.75 14.39 6.10
N GLU A 245 -1.29 14.96 4.98
CA GLU A 245 -0.57 16.24 4.94
C GLU A 245 -1.41 17.42 5.47
N ALA A 246 -2.72 17.42 5.22
CA ALA A 246 -3.66 18.42 5.71
C ALA A 246 -4.67 17.85 6.72
N ALA A 247 -4.32 16.74 7.40
CA ALA A 247 -5.19 16.18 8.42
C ALA A 247 -5.38 17.19 9.57
N PRO A 248 -6.62 17.41 10.04
CA PRO A 248 -6.84 18.33 11.13
C PRO A 248 -6.28 17.74 12.43
N LYS A 249 -5.54 18.56 13.18
CA LYS A 249 -4.90 18.20 14.45
C LYS A 249 -5.91 18.14 15.58
#